data_AF-A0A3C0GS80-F1
#
_entry.id   AF-A0A3C0GS80-F1
#
_cell.length_a   1.000
_cell.length_b   1.000
_cell.length_c   1.000
_cell.angle_alpha   90.00
_cell.angle_beta   90.00
_cell.angle_gamma   90.00
#
_symmetry.space_group_name_H-M   'P 1'
#
loop_
_entity.id
_entity.type
_entity.pdbx_description
1 polymer ?
#
loop_
_entity_poly.entity_id
_entity_poly.type
_entity_poly.pdbx_seq_one_letter_code
_entity_poly.pdbx_strand_id
1 'polypeptide(L)'
;MYFLSASALLACSGVSPVADAQNLDAQRAQVKAAIDNAERGQYDPAQASALARHPLAGWLEYANLRRNIDTLGTAQAQDFLKRYNGQAVASSFRSVWLPALARRQDWPTLLANWAPTDNVGLRCAQLNARQATGKADAQWTSEAQAIWRSTGKSLPDACDAVFAVLDARGGLSNELRWARIDAAADEQQPAVMRSAARG
;
A
#
# COMPACT_ATOMS: atom_id res chain seq x y z
N MET A 1 42.20 -48.61 41.91
CA MET A 1 40.86 -48.02 41.78
C MET A 1 40.92 -47.04 40.61
N TYR A 2 40.71 -47.55 39.39
CA TYR A 2 40.80 -46.78 38.14
C TYR A 2 39.41 -46.21 37.81
N PHE A 3 39.30 -44.89 37.67
CA PHE A 3 38.12 -44.24 37.08
C PHE A 3 38.53 -43.73 35.68
N LEU A 4 37.98 -44.33 34.62
CA LEU A 4 38.05 -43.81 33.25
C LEU A 4 36.89 -42.82 33.04
N SER A 5 37.21 -41.58 32.70
CA SER A 5 36.26 -40.60 32.18
C SER A 5 36.21 -40.70 30.65
N ALA A 6 35.02 -40.94 30.09
CA ALA A 6 34.77 -40.89 28.65
C ALA A 6 34.05 -39.58 28.29
N SER A 7 34.75 -38.69 27.60
CA SER A 7 34.18 -37.46 27.03
C SER A 7 33.55 -37.77 25.67
N ALA A 8 32.24 -37.60 25.55
CA ALA A 8 31.53 -37.69 24.28
C ALA A 8 31.61 -36.36 23.53
N LEU A 9 32.30 -36.36 22.39
CA LEU A 9 32.32 -35.26 21.42
C LEU A 9 30.98 -35.25 20.65
N LEU A 10 30.13 -34.25 20.89
CA LEU A 10 28.99 -33.95 20.02
C LEU A 10 29.53 -33.27 18.74
N ALA A 11 29.44 -33.96 17.60
CA ALA A 11 29.67 -33.38 16.29
C ALA A 11 28.41 -32.59 15.86
N CYS A 12 28.51 -31.25 15.83
CA CYS A 12 27.51 -30.40 15.18
C CYS A 12 27.68 -30.49 13.66
N SER A 13 26.88 -31.34 13.00
CA SER A 13 26.74 -31.32 11.53
C SER A 13 26.02 -30.04 11.10
N GLY A 14 26.78 -29.06 10.62
CA GLY A 14 26.25 -27.81 10.07
C GLY A 14 25.54 -28.03 8.73
N VAL A 15 24.23 -27.81 8.69
CA VAL A 15 23.46 -27.74 7.44
C VAL A 15 23.86 -26.46 6.70
N SER A 16 24.42 -26.58 5.51
CA SER A 16 25.00 -25.47 4.75
C SER A 16 23.95 -24.76 3.87
N PRO A 17 23.75 -23.44 3.99
CA PRO A 17 22.80 -22.66 3.18
C PRO A 17 23.27 -22.35 1.74
N VAL A 18 24.44 -22.86 1.32
CA VAL A 18 25.10 -22.50 0.05
C VAL A 18 24.41 -23.10 -1.18
N ALA A 19 23.82 -24.29 -1.05
CA ALA A 19 23.16 -24.97 -2.17
C ALA A 19 21.88 -24.26 -2.64
N ASP A 20 21.11 -23.67 -1.72
CA ASP A 20 19.91 -22.90 -2.06
C ASP A 20 20.27 -21.60 -2.79
N ALA A 21 21.32 -20.89 -2.35
CA ALA A 21 21.75 -19.66 -3.01
C ALA A 21 22.21 -19.88 -4.47
N GLN A 22 22.95 -20.97 -4.74
CA GLN A 22 23.37 -21.32 -6.10
C GLN A 22 22.19 -21.66 -7.03
N ASN A 23 21.14 -22.26 -6.49
CA ASN A 23 19.92 -22.57 -7.24
C ASN A 23 19.11 -21.30 -7.57
N LEU A 24 19.06 -20.33 -6.65
CA LEU A 24 18.39 -19.04 -6.89
C LEU A 24 19.07 -18.24 -8.00
N ASP A 25 20.39 -18.24 -8.07
CA ASP A 25 21.13 -17.58 -9.15
C ASP A 25 20.85 -18.20 -10.51
N ALA A 26 20.77 -19.53 -10.58
CA ALA A 26 20.40 -20.24 -11.80
C ALA A 26 18.95 -19.93 -12.24
N GLN A 27 18.03 -19.74 -11.29
CA GLN A 27 16.62 -19.44 -11.58
C GLN A 27 16.31 -17.95 -11.84
N ARG A 28 17.29 -17.06 -11.66
CA ARG A 28 17.08 -15.60 -11.74
C ARG A 28 16.50 -15.15 -13.09
N ALA A 29 17.02 -15.67 -14.20
CA ALA A 29 16.52 -15.33 -15.53
C ALA A 29 15.09 -15.85 -15.75
N GLN A 30 14.80 -17.06 -15.24
CA GLN A 30 13.49 -17.69 -15.36
C GLN A 30 12.42 -16.91 -14.61
N VAL A 31 12.67 -16.54 -13.36
CA VAL A 31 11.69 -15.79 -12.56
C VAL A 31 11.50 -14.38 -13.09
N LYS A 32 12.56 -13.73 -13.59
CA LYS A 32 12.44 -12.42 -14.24
C LYS A 32 11.55 -12.52 -15.48
N ALA A 33 11.81 -13.49 -16.36
CA ALA A 33 11.00 -13.70 -17.55
C ALA A 33 9.53 -13.99 -17.21
N ALA A 34 9.28 -14.79 -16.16
CA ALA A 34 7.94 -15.08 -15.68
C ALA A 34 7.21 -13.80 -15.22
N ILE A 35 7.88 -12.94 -14.44
CA ILE A 35 7.32 -11.66 -14.00
C ILE A 35 7.02 -10.76 -15.20
N ASP A 36 7.99 -10.57 -16.09
CA ASP A 36 7.82 -9.73 -17.29
C ASP A 36 6.64 -10.23 -18.16
N ASN A 37 6.50 -11.55 -18.30
CA ASN A 37 5.39 -12.17 -19.03
C ASN A 37 4.04 -11.91 -18.32
N ALA A 38 4.00 -12.09 -17.00
CA ALA A 38 2.81 -11.81 -16.20
C ALA A 38 2.39 -10.33 -16.30
N GLU A 39 3.33 -9.39 -16.34
CA GLU A 39 3.01 -7.97 -16.55
C GLU A 39 2.41 -7.70 -17.93
N ARG A 40 2.81 -8.46 -18.95
CA ARG A 40 2.35 -8.31 -20.35
C ARG A 40 1.03 -9.01 -20.69
N GLY A 41 0.42 -9.76 -19.79
CA GLY A 41 -0.76 -10.57 -20.15
C GLY A 41 -0.55 -12.07 -20.08
N GLN A 42 0.70 -12.52 -20.10
CA GLN A 42 1.11 -13.87 -20.45
C GLN A 42 1.46 -14.69 -19.21
N TYR A 43 0.58 -14.66 -18.20
CA TYR A 43 0.79 -15.43 -16.98
C TYR A 43 0.62 -16.93 -17.25
N ASP A 44 1.61 -17.72 -16.87
CA ASP A 44 1.59 -19.18 -16.97
C ASP A 44 1.48 -19.81 -15.56
N PRO A 45 0.34 -20.45 -15.23
CA PRO A 45 0.15 -21.12 -13.95
C PRO A 45 1.15 -22.27 -13.68
N ALA A 46 1.60 -22.97 -14.73
CA ALA A 46 2.56 -24.06 -14.57
C ALA A 46 3.94 -23.51 -14.21
N GLN A 47 4.38 -22.45 -14.90
CA GLN A 47 5.61 -21.75 -14.55
C GLN A 47 5.56 -21.15 -13.15
N ALA A 48 4.43 -20.56 -12.74
CA ALA A 48 4.26 -20.04 -11.39
C ALA A 48 4.31 -21.14 -10.32
N SER A 49 3.72 -22.31 -10.59
CA SER A 49 3.78 -23.47 -9.70
C SER A 49 5.22 -23.98 -9.53
N ALA A 50 5.98 -24.07 -10.63
CA ALA A 50 7.40 -24.45 -10.58
C ALA A 50 8.25 -23.48 -9.76
N LEU A 51 7.89 -22.19 -9.76
CA LEU A 51 8.57 -21.12 -9.02
C LEU A 51 7.99 -20.87 -7.63
N ALA A 52 7.05 -21.67 -7.14
CA ALA A 52 6.30 -21.39 -5.90
C ALA A 52 7.18 -21.28 -4.63
N ARG A 53 8.34 -21.93 -4.62
CA ARG A 53 9.32 -21.85 -3.51
C ARG A 53 10.36 -20.73 -3.69
N HIS A 54 10.36 -20.06 -4.84
CA HIS A 54 11.31 -18.99 -5.12
C HIS A 54 10.97 -17.74 -4.27
N PRO A 55 11.94 -17.03 -3.68
CA PRO A 55 11.69 -15.82 -2.87
C PRO A 55 10.91 -14.71 -3.60
N LEU A 56 10.97 -14.70 -4.94
CA LEU A 56 10.23 -13.76 -5.80
C LEU A 56 8.86 -14.27 -6.28
N ALA A 57 8.36 -15.41 -5.80
CA ALA A 57 7.06 -15.96 -6.19
C ALA A 57 5.92 -14.95 -5.95
N GLY A 58 5.97 -14.20 -4.84
CA GLY A 58 4.97 -13.16 -4.56
C GLY A 58 4.96 -12.02 -5.57
N TRP A 59 6.12 -11.67 -6.13
CA TRP A 59 6.21 -10.64 -7.17
C TRP A 59 5.62 -11.11 -8.50
N LEU A 60 5.79 -12.40 -8.84
CA LEU A 60 5.14 -13.01 -9.99
C LEU A 60 3.62 -13.03 -9.84
N GLU A 61 3.12 -13.44 -8.68
CA GLU A 61 1.69 -13.44 -8.39
C GLU A 61 1.12 -12.00 -8.42
N TYR A 62 1.81 -11.04 -7.80
CA TYR A 62 1.44 -9.63 -7.83
C TYR A 62 1.35 -9.08 -9.27
N ALA A 63 2.34 -9.38 -10.12
CA ALA A 63 2.35 -8.94 -11.51
C ALA A 63 1.09 -9.40 -12.27
N ASN A 64 0.62 -10.62 -12.00
CA ASN A 64 -0.63 -11.14 -12.56
C ASN A 64 -1.87 -10.42 -11.99
N LEU A 65 -1.95 -10.29 -10.66
CA LEU A 65 -3.12 -9.67 -10.00
C LEU A 65 -3.30 -8.20 -10.37
N ARG A 66 -2.20 -7.46 -10.49
CA ARG A 66 -2.19 -6.01 -10.75
C ARG A 66 -2.91 -5.62 -12.02
N ARG A 67 -2.88 -6.45 -13.07
CA ARG A 67 -3.52 -6.12 -14.35
C ARG A 67 -5.04 -5.99 -14.26
N ASN A 68 -5.64 -6.76 -13.35
CA ASN A 68 -7.09 -6.79 -13.16
C ASN A 68 -7.48 -6.19 -11.80
N ILE A 69 -6.67 -5.26 -11.26
CA ILE A 69 -6.84 -4.78 -9.88
C ILE A 69 -8.21 -4.15 -9.60
N ASP A 70 -8.80 -3.51 -10.61
CA ASP A 70 -10.12 -2.88 -10.52
C ASP A 70 -11.25 -3.88 -10.33
N THR A 71 -11.12 -5.05 -10.93
CA THR A 71 -12.11 -6.14 -10.89
C THR A 71 -11.67 -7.31 -10.00
N LEU A 72 -10.53 -7.18 -9.31
CA LEU A 72 -9.97 -8.23 -8.47
C LEU A 72 -10.90 -8.54 -7.29
N GLY A 73 -11.28 -9.80 -7.14
CA GLY A 73 -12.14 -10.25 -6.05
C GLY A 73 -11.49 -10.05 -4.68
N THR A 74 -12.28 -9.58 -3.71
CA THR A 74 -11.80 -9.26 -2.36
C THR A 74 -11.15 -10.46 -1.66
N ALA A 75 -11.72 -11.65 -1.77
CA ALA A 75 -11.14 -12.86 -1.17
C ALA A 75 -9.74 -13.16 -1.71
N GLN A 76 -9.55 -13.07 -3.04
CA GLN A 76 -8.25 -13.30 -3.68
C GLN A 76 -7.21 -12.27 -3.23
N ALA A 77 -7.60 -11.01 -3.12
CA ALA A 77 -6.73 -9.94 -2.62
C ALA A 77 -6.35 -10.15 -1.14
N GLN A 78 -7.29 -10.55 -0.30
CA GLN A 78 -7.05 -10.83 1.11
C GLN A 78 -6.15 -12.05 1.31
N ASP A 79 -6.34 -13.11 0.51
CA ASP A 79 -5.47 -14.27 0.51
C ASP A 79 -4.03 -13.91 0.13
N PHE A 80 -3.86 -13.05 -0.88
CA PHE A 80 -2.54 -12.51 -1.24
C PHE A 80 -1.91 -11.75 -0.07
N LEU A 81 -2.63 -10.79 0.52
CA LEU A 81 -2.13 -10.00 1.65
C LEU A 81 -1.80 -10.87 2.87
N LYS A 82 -2.57 -11.92 3.12
CA LYS A 82 -2.34 -12.87 4.21
C LYS A 82 -1.06 -13.69 3.96
N ARG A 83 -0.88 -14.22 2.74
CA ARG A 83 0.31 -15.00 2.37
C ARG A 83 1.60 -14.19 2.50
N TYR A 84 1.58 -12.93 2.06
CA TYR A 84 2.77 -12.09 2.01
C TYR A 84 2.82 -11.04 3.14
N ASN A 85 2.11 -11.28 4.26
CA ASN A 85 2.07 -10.35 5.37
C ASN A 85 3.48 -9.99 5.87
N GLY A 86 3.73 -8.70 6.09
CA GLY A 86 5.06 -8.18 6.50
C GLY A 86 6.09 -8.08 5.37
N GLN A 87 5.77 -8.50 4.14
CA GLN A 87 6.70 -8.42 3.01
C GLN A 87 6.44 -7.18 2.14
N ALA A 88 7.49 -6.69 1.48
CA ALA A 88 7.41 -5.52 0.60
C ALA A 88 6.39 -5.67 -0.54
N VAL A 89 6.18 -6.90 -1.03
CA VAL A 89 5.20 -7.18 -2.08
C VAL A 89 3.75 -6.96 -1.60
N ALA A 90 3.42 -7.25 -0.34
CA ALA A 90 2.10 -6.98 0.21
C ALA A 90 1.84 -5.47 0.35
N SER A 91 2.85 -4.70 0.76
CA SER A 91 2.76 -3.24 0.79
C SER A 91 2.55 -2.67 -0.62
N SER A 92 3.32 -3.16 -1.60
CA SER A 92 3.21 -2.75 -3.01
C SER A 92 1.83 -3.07 -3.58
N PHE A 93 1.32 -4.28 -3.33
CA PHE A 93 -0.03 -4.67 -3.73
C PHE A 93 -1.10 -3.78 -3.09
N ARG A 94 -1.02 -3.53 -1.78
CA ARG A 94 -1.99 -2.69 -1.06
C ARG A 94 -2.05 -1.27 -1.64
N SER A 95 -0.90 -0.68 -1.97
CA SER A 95 -0.84 0.65 -2.59
C SER A 95 -1.56 0.75 -3.94
N VAL A 96 -1.76 -0.37 -4.64
CA VAL A 96 -2.48 -0.41 -5.92
C VAL A 96 -3.93 -0.92 -5.76
N TRP A 97 -4.18 -1.74 -4.74
CA TRP A 97 -5.51 -2.28 -4.47
C TRP A 97 -6.43 -1.31 -3.71
N LEU A 98 -5.91 -0.54 -2.74
CA LEU A 98 -6.72 0.46 -2.01
C LEU A 98 -7.31 1.56 -2.92
N PRO A 99 -6.59 2.11 -3.92
CA PRO A 99 -7.20 3.02 -4.88
C PRO A 99 -8.30 2.36 -5.72
N ALA A 100 -8.14 1.07 -6.07
CA ALA A 100 -9.16 0.32 -6.79
C ALA A 100 -10.44 0.15 -5.95
N LEU A 101 -10.28 -0.18 -4.65
CA LEU A 101 -11.37 -0.20 -3.66
C LEU A 101 -12.08 1.16 -3.59
N ALA A 102 -11.32 2.25 -3.60
CA ALA A 102 -11.88 3.60 -3.54
C ALA A 102 -12.69 3.95 -4.80
N ARG A 103 -12.21 3.59 -5.99
CA ARG A 103 -12.95 3.80 -7.26
C ARG A 103 -14.28 3.07 -7.28
N ARG A 104 -14.34 1.84 -6.76
CA ARG A 104 -15.59 1.06 -6.63
C ARG A 104 -16.40 1.35 -5.37
N GLN A 105 -15.96 2.32 -4.56
CA GLN A 105 -16.62 2.73 -3.32
C GLN A 105 -16.84 1.61 -2.29
N ASP A 106 -15.96 0.60 -2.30
CA ASP A 106 -15.97 -0.49 -1.32
C ASP A 106 -15.29 -0.05 -0.03
N TRP A 107 -15.97 0.85 0.68
CA TRP A 107 -15.48 1.49 1.91
C TRP A 107 -15.21 0.51 3.04
N PRO A 108 -16.07 -0.48 3.34
CA PRO A 108 -15.80 -1.44 4.40
C PRO A 108 -14.50 -2.21 4.15
N THR A 109 -14.28 -2.69 2.92
CA THR A 109 -13.06 -3.44 2.58
C THR A 109 -11.83 -2.53 2.59
N LEU A 110 -11.93 -1.29 2.10
CA LEU A 110 -10.85 -0.30 2.18
C LEU A 110 -10.40 -0.11 3.64
N LEU A 111 -11.35 0.17 4.55
CA LEU A 111 -11.05 0.40 5.96
C LEU A 111 -10.49 -0.84 6.65
N ALA A 112 -11.01 -2.03 6.34
CA ALA A 112 -10.53 -3.29 6.92
C ALA A 112 -9.10 -3.66 6.49
N ASN A 113 -8.64 -3.16 5.33
CA ASN A 113 -7.33 -3.46 4.77
C ASN A 113 -6.38 -2.25 4.75
N TRP A 114 -6.77 -1.15 5.40
CA TRP A 114 -5.99 0.07 5.48
C TRP A 114 -4.64 -0.18 6.14
N ALA A 115 -3.60 0.47 5.61
CA ALA A 115 -2.31 0.60 6.27
C ALA A 115 -1.83 2.05 6.13
N PRO A 116 -1.18 2.62 7.17
CA PRO A 116 -0.61 3.96 7.08
C PRO A 116 0.30 4.13 5.87
N THR A 117 0.22 5.30 5.22
CA THR A 117 0.99 5.62 4.02
C THR A 117 1.16 7.13 3.90
N ASP A 118 2.28 7.56 3.32
CA ASP A 118 2.53 8.97 2.99
C ASP A 118 1.83 9.41 1.70
N ASN A 119 1.22 8.47 0.96
CA ASN A 119 0.45 8.82 -0.24
C ASN A 119 -0.82 9.59 0.15
N VAL A 120 -0.81 10.89 -0.14
CA VAL A 120 -1.91 11.81 0.21
C VAL A 120 -3.24 11.40 -0.43
N GLY A 121 -3.24 10.96 -1.69
CA GLY A 121 -4.45 10.51 -2.37
C GLY A 121 -5.09 9.31 -1.68
N LEU A 122 -4.28 8.37 -1.20
CA LEU A 122 -4.75 7.22 -0.42
C LEU A 122 -5.25 7.62 0.98
N ARG A 123 -4.58 8.57 1.64
CA ARG A 123 -5.08 9.12 2.92
C ARG A 123 -6.45 9.77 2.73
N CYS A 124 -6.64 10.54 1.68
CA CYS A 124 -7.94 11.11 1.33
C CYS A 124 -8.98 10.03 0.96
N ALA A 125 -8.58 8.95 0.28
CA ALA A 125 -9.47 7.82 0.04
C ALA A 125 -9.93 7.14 1.34
N GLN A 126 -9.06 7.02 2.34
CA GLN A 126 -9.44 6.51 3.67
C GLN A 126 -10.38 7.46 4.40
N LEU A 127 -10.15 8.78 4.33
CA LEU A 127 -11.05 9.78 4.90
C LEU A 127 -12.42 9.76 4.21
N ASN A 128 -12.46 9.57 2.88
CA ASN A 128 -13.71 9.35 2.14
C ASN A 128 -14.44 8.08 2.61
N ALA A 129 -13.72 6.98 2.85
CA ALA A 129 -14.30 5.76 3.36
C ALA A 129 -14.87 5.95 4.79
N ARG A 130 -14.16 6.68 5.65
CA ARG A 130 -14.63 7.02 7.00
C ARG A 130 -15.89 7.89 6.96
N GLN A 131 -15.91 8.97 6.18
CA GLN A 131 -17.09 9.83 6.12
C GLN A 131 -18.31 9.10 5.52
N ALA A 132 -18.11 8.28 4.49
CA ALA A 132 -19.18 7.52 3.85
C ALA A 132 -19.77 6.44 4.76
N THR A 133 -19.02 5.99 5.78
CA THR A 133 -19.46 5.01 6.78
C THR A 133 -19.85 5.65 8.12
N GLY A 134 -20.05 6.98 8.15
CA GLY A 134 -20.48 7.71 9.36
C GLY A 134 -19.40 7.90 10.42
N LYS A 135 -18.12 7.66 10.09
CA LYS A 135 -16.96 7.71 11.00
C LYS A 135 -16.11 8.98 10.83
N ALA A 136 -16.74 10.08 10.46
CA ALA A 136 -16.08 11.38 10.36
C ALA A 136 -16.14 12.10 11.72
N ASP A 137 -15.37 11.57 12.67
CA ASP A 137 -15.21 12.01 14.05
C ASP A 137 -14.14 13.13 14.21
N ALA A 138 -13.78 13.49 15.45
CA ALA A 138 -12.76 14.51 15.72
C ALA A 138 -11.37 14.16 15.15
N GLN A 139 -11.01 12.87 15.12
CA GLN A 139 -9.75 12.42 14.54
C GLN A 139 -9.76 12.55 13.02
N TRP A 140 -10.90 12.26 12.37
CA TRP A 140 -11.09 12.51 10.94
C TRP A 140 -10.92 14.01 10.61
N THR A 141 -11.50 14.90 11.41
CA THR A 141 -11.35 16.35 11.25
C THR A 141 -9.88 16.78 11.34
N SER A 142 -9.16 16.30 12.36
CA SER A 142 -7.74 16.60 12.54
C SER A 142 -6.89 16.11 11.36
N GLU A 143 -7.13 14.88 10.89
CA GLU A 143 -6.43 14.33 9.73
C GLU A 143 -6.71 15.11 8.44
N ALA A 144 -7.97 15.48 8.19
CA ALA A 144 -8.35 16.29 7.04
C ALA A 144 -7.70 17.68 7.08
N GLN A 145 -7.72 18.35 8.23
CA GLN A 145 -7.04 19.65 8.43
C GLN A 145 -5.52 19.55 8.28
N ALA A 146 -4.91 18.43 8.70
CA ALA A 146 -3.48 18.20 8.49
C ALA A 146 -3.14 18.05 7.00
N ILE A 147 -3.97 17.34 6.22
CA ILE A 147 -3.80 17.25 4.77
C ILE A 147 -4.01 18.62 4.11
N TRP A 148 -5.04 19.36 4.50
CA TRP A 148 -5.31 20.73 4.01
C TRP A 148 -4.10 21.67 4.16
N ARG A 149 -3.32 21.53 5.24
CA ARG A 149 -2.14 22.38 5.49
C ARG A 149 -0.82 21.81 4.99
N SER A 150 -0.83 20.64 4.35
CA SER A 150 0.41 19.92 4.05
C SER A 150 1.25 20.56 2.93
N THR A 151 0.66 21.39 2.07
CA THR A 151 1.33 22.09 0.98
C THR A 151 0.45 23.20 0.41
N GLY A 152 1.06 24.21 -0.20
CA GLY A 152 0.40 25.22 -1.03
C GLY A 152 0.02 24.72 -2.43
N LYS A 153 0.52 23.55 -2.87
CA LYS A 153 0.16 22.92 -4.15
C LYS A 153 -1.26 22.38 -4.16
N SER A 154 -1.75 22.18 -5.38
CA SER A 154 -2.95 21.37 -5.61
C SER A 154 -2.76 19.99 -4.99
N LEU A 155 -3.75 19.57 -4.21
CA LEU A 155 -3.82 18.23 -3.67
C LEU A 155 -4.52 17.30 -4.69
N PRO A 156 -4.37 15.98 -4.56
CA PRO A 156 -5.07 15.05 -5.45
C PRO A 156 -6.59 15.19 -5.36
N ASP A 157 -7.29 15.05 -6.48
CA ASP A 157 -8.76 15.15 -6.60
C ASP A 157 -9.52 14.25 -5.61
N ALA A 158 -8.91 13.14 -5.18
CA ALA A 158 -9.45 12.28 -4.13
C ALA A 158 -9.74 13.02 -2.80
N CYS A 159 -9.12 14.19 -2.57
CA CYS A 159 -9.30 15.01 -1.38
C CYS A 159 -10.48 15.99 -1.46
N ASP A 160 -11.04 16.23 -2.65
CA ASP A 160 -12.06 17.27 -2.83
C ASP A 160 -13.32 17.00 -2.01
N ALA A 161 -13.81 15.76 -2.03
CA ALA A 161 -14.97 15.34 -1.24
C ALA A 161 -14.70 15.40 0.28
N VAL A 162 -13.46 15.15 0.71
CA VAL A 162 -13.06 15.28 2.12
C VAL A 162 -13.14 16.73 2.55
N PHE A 163 -12.61 17.66 1.75
CA PHE A 163 -12.61 19.09 2.10
C PHE A 163 -14.00 19.71 1.99
N ALA A 164 -14.83 19.29 1.05
CA ALA A 164 -16.22 19.71 0.99
C ALA A 164 -16.98 19.32 2.27
N VAL A 165 -16.79 18.10 2.78
CA VAL A 165 -17.39 17.66 4.04
C VAL A 165 -16.80 18.37 5.24
N LEU A 166 -15.48 18.61 5.25
CA LEU A 166 -14.81 19.35 6.31
C LEU A 166 -15.35 20.79 6.40
N ASP A 167 -15.53 21.44 5.26
CA ASP A 167 -16.04 22.80 5.15
C ASP A 167 -17.49 22.92 5.61
N ALA A 168 -18.37 22.04 5.11
CA ALA A 168 -19.79 22.03 5.46
C ALA A 168 -20.04 21.83 6.97
N ARG A 169 -19.04 21.36 7.71
CA ARG A 169 -19.08 21.14 9.16
C ARG A 169 -18.34 22.24 9.95
N GLY A 170 -17.88 23.30 9.29
CA GLY A 170 -17.11 24.39 9.90
C GLY A 170 -15.67 24.02 10.25
N GLY A 171 -15.14 22.92 9.71
CA GLY A 171 -13.78 22.44 9.98
C GLY A 171 -12.68 23.19 9.23
N LEU A 172 -13.04 24.09 8.31
CA LEU A 172 -12.11 25.02 7.63
C LEU A 172 -12.33 26.44 8.15
N SER A 173 -11.73 26.75 9.29
CA SER A 173 -11.78 28.11 9.86
C SER A 173 -11.09 29.13 8.95
N ASN A 174 -11.39 30.41 9.17
CA ASN A 174 -10.76 31.51 8.42
C ASN A 174 -9.23 31.47 8.53
N GLU A 175 -8.70 31.11 9.70
CA GLU A 175 -7.27 30.98 9.94
C GLU A 175 -6.66 29.87 9.06
N LEU A 176 -7.33 28.72 8.95
CA LEU A 176 -6.88 27.61 8.09
C LEU A 176 -6.95 27.95 6.60
N ARG A 177 -7.93 28.77 6.20
CA ARG A 177 -8.07 29.23 4.82
C ARG A 177 -6.95 30.21 4.46
N TRP A 178 -6.71 31.21 5.31
CA TRP A 178 -5.61 32.15 5.13
C TRP A 178 -4.25 31.45 5.11
N ALA A 179 -4.01 30.52 6.04
CA ALA A 179 -2.77 29.74 6.03
C ALA A 179 -2.54 28.98 4.70
N ARG A 180 -3.60 28.45 4.08
CA ARG A 180 -3.48 27.79 2.77
C ARG A 180 -3.34 28.79 1.61
N ILE A 181 -3.96 29.97 1.71
CA ILE A 181 -3.77 31.05 0.73
C ILE A 181 -2.31 31.51 0.73
N ASP A 182 -1.73 31.75 1.90
CA ASP A 182 -0.34 32.19 2.05
C ASP A 182 0.62 31.12 1.51
N ALA A 183 0.45 29.86 1.93
CA ALA A 183 1.26 28.76 1.41
C ALA A 183 1.12 28.60 -0.12
N ALA A 184 -0.08 28.77 -0.67
CA ALA A 184 -0.30 28.74 -2.11
C ALA A 184 0.32 29.95 -2.82
N ALA A 185 0.39 31.12 -2.19
CA ALA A 185 1.05 32.31 -2.72
C ALA A 185 2.57 32.10 -2.80
N ASP A 186 3.18 31.58 -1.74
CA ASP A 186 4.61 31.23 -1.69
C ASP A 186 4.99 30.23 -2.80
N GLU A 187 4.08 29.31 -3.12
CA GLU A 187 4.24 28.29 -4.15
C GLU A 187 3.73 28.71 -5.55
N GLN A 188 3.30 29.97 -5.71
CA GLN A 188 2.77 30.54 -6.96
C GLN A 188 1.58 29.74 -7.55
N GLN A 189 0.64 29.33 -6.70
CA GLN A 189 -0.53 28.51 -7.02
C GLN A 189 -1.85 29.32 -7.00
N PRO A 190 -2.11 30.19 -7.99
CA PRO A 190 -3.28 31.09 -7.97
C PRO A 190 -4.62 30.35 -8.03
N ALA A 191 -4.67 29.15 -8.61
CA ALA A 191 -5.87 28.32 -8.58
C ALA A 191 -6.18 27.84 -7.15
N VAL A 192 -5.16 27.46 -6.38
CA VAL A 192 -5.32 27.02 -5.00
C VAL A 192 -5.71 28.19 -4.10
N MET A 193 -5.10 29.37 -4.27
CA MET A 193 -5.51 30.59 -3.55
C MET A 193 -7.00 30.88 -3.74
N ARG A 194 -7.49 30.88 -4.99
CA ARG A 194 -8.91 31.10 -5.30
C ARG A 194 -9.81 30.03 -4.71
N SER A 195 -9.38 28.77 -4.74
CA SER A 195 -10.15 27.67 -4.15
C SER A 195 -10.24 27.78 -2.63
N ALA A 196 -9.13 28.12 -1.96
CA ALA A 196 -9.08 28.25 -0.50
C ALA A 196 -9.91 29.44 0.01
N ALA A 197 -10.04 30.49 -0.81
CA ALA A 197 -10.87 31.66 -0.53
C ALA A 197 -12.38 31.43 -0.72
N ARG A 198 -12.82 30.31 -1.31
CA ARG A 198 -14.24 29.99 -1.46
C ARG A 198 -14.77 29.39 -0.17
N GLY A 199 -15.66 30.11 0.52
CA GLY A 199 -16.37 29.73 1.74
C GLY A 199 -17.39 30.79 2.08
#